data_AF-A0A969ENW4-F1
#
_entry.id   AF-A0A969ENW4-F1
#
_cell.length_a   1.000
_cell.length_b   1.000
_cell.length_c   1.000
_cell.angle_alpha   90.00
_cell.angle_beta   90.00
_cell.angle_gamma   90.00
#
_symmetry.space_group_name_H-M   'P 1'
#
loop_
_entity.id
_entity.type
_entity.pdbx_description
1 polymer ?
#
loop_
_entity_poly.entity_id
_entity_poly.type
_entity_poly.pdbx_seq_one_letter_code
_entity_poly.pdbx_strand_id
1 'polypeptide(L)'
;MKTQTNDDFRLETYKDLLADVLKLREDVVRDAVRRLTPFQTYYPRGHFSHSARNLAHYLALRQRDMRPLQDRLVQAGLSSLGHIEPQVLTTLDRVIELLSYATSCDDDPTPPIPNQQLSGGSLLLRQRTSELFGRTPGPALHISWSRYPAKRHGIMNSSVP
;
A
#
# COMPACT_ATOMS: atom_id res chain seq x y z
N MET A 1 30.78 -25.29 1.19
CA MET A 1 30.18 -25.32 -0.17
C MET A 1 28.66 -25.15 -0.21
N LYS A 2 27.92 -24.91 0.90
CA LYS A 2 26.45 -24.71 0.88
C LYS A 2 25.97 -23.24 0.91
N THR A 3 26.86 -22.30 1.22
CA THR A 3 26.54 -20.87 1.35
C THR A 3 26.43 -20.15 0.00
N GLN A 4 27.32 -20.45 -0.96
CA GLN A 4 27.33 -19.80 -2.28
C GLN A 4 26.00 -19.96 -3.04
N THR A 5 25.46 -21.19 -3.07
CA THR A 5 24.20 -21.49 -3.78
C THR A 5 22.98 -20.79 -3.18
N ASN A 6 22.99 -20.53 -1.86
CA ASN A 6 21.89 -19.86 -1.19
C ASN A 6 21.95 -18.34 -1.40
N ASP A 7 23.16 -17.77 -1.42
CA ASP A 7 23.35 -16.34 -1.71
C ASP A 7 23.04 -16.02 -3.18
N ASP A 8 23.44 -16.87 -4.13
CA ASP A 8 23.08 -16.71 -5.55
C ASP A 8 21.55 -16.75 -5.75
N PHE A 9 20.85 -17.70 -5.11
CA PHE A 9 19.40 -17.81 -5.19
C PHE A 9 18.67 -16.59 -4.58
N ARG A 10 19.17 -16.07 -3.47
CA ARG A 10 18.64 -14.85 -2.83
C ARG A 10 18.87 -13.62 -3.69
N LEU A 11 20.05 -13.51 -4.30
CA LEU A 11 20.39 -12.41 -5.20
C LEU A 11 19.47 -12.37 -6.41
N GLU A 12 19.24 -13.52 -7.06
CA GLU A 12 18.29 -13.62 -8.18
C GLU A 12 16.85 -13.29 -7.74
N THR A 13 16.42 -13.76 -6.56
CA THR A 13 15.11 -13.42 -5.99
C THR A 13 14.95 -11.90 -5.79
N TYR A 14 15.99 -11.21 -5.33
CA TYR A 14 15.98 -9.76 -5.13
C TYR A 14 15.98 -8.99 -6.45
N LYS A 15 16.70 -9.47 -7.48
CA LYS A 15 16.64 -8.89 -8.83
C LYS A 15 15.24 -9.00 -9.43
N ASP A 16 14.60 -10.16 -9.29
CA ASP A 16 13.22 -10.35 -9.74
C ASP A 16 12.26 -9.41 -9.02
N LEU A 17 12.38 -9.31 -7.69
CA LEU A 17 11.60 -8.36 -6.89
C LEU A 17 11.82 -6.91 -7.32
N LEU A 18 13.07 -6.52 -7.59
CA LEU A 18 13.40 -5.18 -8.06
C LEU A 18 12.73 -4.89 -9.40
N ALA A 19 12.82 -5.82 -10.35
CA ALA A 19 12.18 -5.70 -11.65
C ALA A 19 10.64 -5.56 -11.51
N ASP A 20 10.02 -6.35 -10.65
CA ASP A 20 8.58 -6.31 -10.40
C ASP A 20 8.14 -4.97 -9.79
N VAL A 21 8.89 -4.44 -8.81
CA VAL A 21 8.56 -3.16 -8.16
C VAL A 21 8.81 -1.98 -9.10
N LEU A 22 9.87 -2.01 -9.92
CA LEU A 22 10.10 -1.03 -10.98
C LEU A 22 8.93 -1.01 -11.97
N LYS A 23 8.51 -2.20 -12.42
CA LYS A 23 7.39 -2.33 -13.35
C LYS A 23 6.08 -1.79 -12.74
N LEU A 24 5.82 -2.16 -11.50
CA LEU A 24 4.66 -1.68 -10.76
C LEU A 24 4.65 -0.15 -10.67
N ARG A 25 5.79 0.46 -10.33
CA ARG A 25 5.93 1.90 -10.24
C ARG A 25 5.60 2.59 -11.56
N GLU A 26 6.18 2.12 -12.66
CA GLU A 26 5.90 2.65 -13.99
C GLU A 26 4.40 2.59 -14.33
N ASP A 27 3.78 1.44 -14.08
CA ASP A 27 2.38 1.25 -14.42
C ASP A 27 1.46 2.11 -13.53
N VAL A 28 1.80 2.28 -12.24
CA VAL A 28 1.10 3.20 -11.32
C VAL A 28 1.19 4.65 -11.78
N VAL A 29 2.37 5.10 -12.23
CA VAL A 29 2.55 6.45 -12.79
C VAL A 29 1.72 6.61 -14.07
N ARG A 30 1.82 5.66 -14.99
CA ARG A 30 1.10 5.69 -16.28
C ARG A 30 -0.41 5.78 -16.07
N ASP A 31 -0.96 4.95 -15.19
CA ASP A 31 -2.40 4.93 -14.94
C ASP A 31 -2.88 6.14 -14.14
N ALA A 32 -2.06 6.66 -13.21
CA ALA A 32 -2.39 7.89 -12.50
C ALA A 32 -2.48 9.08 -13.47
N VAL A 33 -1.55 9.21 -14.42
CA VAL A 33 -1.63 10.23 -15.47
C VAL A 33 -2.91 10.07 -16.28
N ARG A 34 -3.20 8.86 -16.77
CA ARG A 34 -4.41 8.56 -17.55
C ARG A 34 -5.70 8.94 -16.81
N ARG A 35 -5.74 8.71 -15.49
CA ARG A 35 -6.88 9.07 -14.62
C ARG A 35 -7.04 10.56 -14.46
N LEU A 36 -5.94 11.29 -14.37
CA LEU A 36 -5.97 12.73 -14.13
C LEU A 36 -6.22 13.53 -15.40
N THR A 37 -5.81 13.03 -16.58
CA THR A 37 -5.97 13.71 -17.87
C THR A 37 -7.38 14.30 -18.11
N PRO A 38 -8.49 13.58 -17.88
CA PRO A 38 -9.84 14.12 -18.08
C PRO A 38 -10.18 15.30 -17.15
N PHE A 39 -9.49 15.42 -16.02
CA PHE A 39 -9.77 16.44 -15.01
C PHE A 39 -8.91 17.70 -15.15
N GLN A 40 -7.99 17.77 -16.13
CA GLN A 40 -7.05 18.89 -16.26
C GLN A 40 -7.74 20.27 -16.30
N THR A 41 -8.91 20.35 -16.91
CA THR A 41 -9.70 21.59 -17.05
C THR A 41 -10.28 22.12 -15.73
N TYR A 42 -10.40 21.27 -14.70
CA TYR A 42 -10.94 21.65 -13.39
C TYR A 42 -9.86 22.14 -12.41
N TYR A 43 -8.57 22.06 -12.78
CA TYR A 43 -7.47 22.52 -11.93
C TYR A 43 -6.94 23.86 -12.43
N PRO A 44 -7.00 24.93 -11.61
CA PRO A 44 -6.46 26.24 -11.99
C PRO A 44 -4.97 26.10 -12.30
N ARG A 45 -4.55 26.66 -13.44
CA ARG A 45 -3.17 26.59 -13.98
C ARG A 45 -2.72 25.21 -14.50
N GLY A 46 -3.63 24.23 -14.63
CA GLY A 46 -3.30 22.92 -15.24
C GLY A 46 -2.41 22.01 -14.39
N HIS A 47 -2.20 22.34 -13.11
CA HIS A 47 -1.38 21.53 -12.19
C HIS A 47 -2.25 20.83 -11.14
N PHE A 48 -2.10 19.51 -11.03
CA PHE A 48 -2.75 18.72 -9.98
C PHE A 48 -2.05 18.92 -8.62
N SER A 49 -2.84 19.07 -7.56
CA SER A 49 -2.31 19.11 -6.20
C SER A 49 -1.63 17.79 -5.82
N HIS A 50 -0.73 17.82 -4.83
CA HIS A 50 -0.08 16.61 -4.31
C HIS A 50 -1.09 15.54 -3.86
N SER A 51 -2.20 15.95 -3.22
CA SER A 51 -3.25 15.02 -2.80
C SER A 51 -3.98 14.37 -3.98
N ALA A 52 -4.27 15.12 -5.05
CA ALA A 52 -4.89 14.58 -6.25
C ALA A 52 -3.98 13.56 -6.95
N ARG A 53 -2.69 13.87 -7.05
CA ARG A 53 -1.67 12.94 -7.57
C ARG A 53 -1.57 11.68 -6.72
N ASN A 54 -1.44 11.83 -5.39
CA ASN A 54 -1.35 10.69 -4.48
C ASN A 54 -2.61 9.81 -4.54
N LEU A 55 -3.80 10.40 -4.61
CA LEU A 55 -5.05 9.65 -4.82
C LEU A 55 -5.03 8.88 -6.14
N ALA A 56 -4.61 9.50 -7.24
CA ALA A 56 -4.52 8.82 -8.52
C ALA A 56 -3.52 7.66 -8.50
N HIS A 57 -2.37 7.82 -7.84
CA HIS A 57 -1.40 6.75 -7.62
C HIS A 57 -2.00 5.63 -6.75
N TYR A 58 -2.70 5.96 -5.66
CA TYR A 58 -3.33 4.99 -4.78
C TYR A 58 -4.41 4.18 -5.52
N LEU A 59 -5.27 4.85 -6.27
CA LEU A 59 -6.32 4.19 -7.06
C LEU A 59 -5.74 3.29 -8.16
N ALA A 60 -4.65 3.71 -8.81
CA ALA A 60 -3.93 2.86 -9.74
C ALA A 60 -3.39 1.62 -9.03
N LEU A 61 -2.73 1.77 -7.89
CA LEU A 61 -2.17 0.66 -7.11
C LEU A 61 -3.26 -0.33 -6.66
N ARG A 62 -4.37 0.15 -6.09
CA ARG A 62 -5.47 -0.68 -5.55
C ARG A 62 -6.23 -1.50 -6.58
N GLN A 63 -6.09 -1.21 -7.87
CA GLN A 63 -6.71 -1.98 -8.96
C GLN A 63 -5.91 -3.22 -9.37
N ARG A 64 -4.76 -3.43 -8.74
CA ARG A 64 -3.87 -4.56 -8.99
C ARG A 64 -3.98 -5.55 -7.84
N ASP A 65 -3.83 -6.84 -8.15
CA ASP A 65 -3.66 -7.84 -7.10
C ASP A 65 -2.25 -7.75 -6.53
N MET A 66 -2.13 -7.06 -5.39
CA MET A 66 -0.87 -6.82 -4.72
C MET A 66 -0.41 -7.99 -3.83
N ARG A 67 -1.27 -8.99 -3.59
CA ARG A 67 -0.98 -10.09 -2.65
C ARG A 67 0.29 -10.87 -3.03
N PRO A 68 0.50 -11.28 -4.31
CA PRO A 68 1.67 -12.07 -4.67
C PRO A 68 2.99 -11.32 -4.46
N LEU A 69 3.02 -10.03 -4.85
CA LEU A 69 4.21 -9.19 -4.67
C LEU A 69 4.44 -8.89 -3.19
N GLN A 70 3.37 -8.63 -2.43
CA GLN A 70 3.45 -8.34 -1.01
C GLN A 70 3.99 -9.53 -0.21
N ASP A 71 3.57 -10.76 -0.54
CA ASP A 71 4.03 -11.97 0.11
C ASP A 71 5.53 -12.19 -0.15
N ARG A 72 5.99 -11.98 -1.39
CA ARG A 72 7.42 -12.08 -1.74
C ARG A 72 8.27 -11.00 -1.04
N LEU A 73 7.77 -9.76 -0.95
CA LEU A 73 8.46 -8.69 -0.21
C LEU A 73 8.57 -9.01 1.29
N VAL A 74 7.53 -9.57 1.90
CA VAL A 74 7.54 -9.98 3.33
C VAL A 74 8.53 -11.12 3.55
N GLN A 75 8.58 -12.11 2.64
CA GLN A 75 9.57 -13.19 2.69
C GLN A 75 11.01 -12.67 2.58
N ALA A 76 11.22 -11.56 1.87
CA ALA A 76 12.50 -10.85 1.79
C ALA A 76 12.81 -9.97 3.02
N GLY A 77 11.93 -9.93 4.03
CA GLY A 77 12.10 -9.10 5.24
C GLY A 77 11.76 -7.63 5.04
N LEU A 78 11.16 -7.25 3.91
CA LEU A 78 10.75 -5.89 3.62
C LEU A 78 9.37 -5.62 4.20
N SER A 79 9.20 -4.43 4.79
CA SER A 79 7.96 -4.04 5.46
C SER A 79 6.77 -4.08 4.50
N SER A 80 5.60 -4.41 5.04
CA SER A 80 4.37 -4.44 4.24
C SER A 80 4.08 -3.06 3.64
N LEU A 81 3.57 -3.02 2.40
CA LEU A 81 3.09 -1.80 1.75
C LEU A 81 1.82 -1.24 2.47
N GLY A 82 1.50 -1.71 3.67
CA GLY A 82 0.33 -1.31 4.45
C GLY A 82 0.29 0.17 4.85
N HIS A 83 1.40 0.90 4.72
CA HIS A 83 1.48 2.34 4.95
C HIS A 83 1.69 3.14 3.65
N ILE A 84 1.35 2.58 2.49
CA ILE A 84 1.55 3.22 1.18
C ILE A 84 0.57 4.36 0.92
N GLU A 85 -0.60 4.36 1.57
CA GLU A 85 -1.72 5.28 1.29
C GLU A 85 -1.35 6.76 1.34
N PRO A 86 -0.53 7.25 2.29
CA PRO A 86 -0.22 8.66 2.37
C PRO A 86 0.79 9.13 1.31
N GLN A 87 1.65 8.24 0.81
CA GLN A 87 2.76 8.57 -0.10
C GLN A 87 3.12 7.38 -1.01
N VAL A 88 2.29 7.11 -2.00
CA VAL A 88 2.39 5.86 -2.78
C VAL A 88 3.72 5.71 -3.52
N LEU A 89 4.12 6.74 -4.29
CA LEU A 89 5.36 6.67 -5.07
C LEU A 89 6.60 6.67 -4.18
N THR A 90 6.61 7.47 -3.11
CA THR A 90 7.74 7.52 -2.18
C THR A 90 8.02 6.14 -1.58
N THR A 91 6.98 5.41 -1.15
CA THR A 91 7.15 4.06 -0.62
C THR A 91 7.72 3.10 -1.67
N LEU A 92 7.25 3.17 -2.92
CA LEU A 92 7.80 2.35 -4.01
C LEU A 92 9.26 2.69 -4.30
N ASP A 93 9.61 3.99 -4.34
CA ASP A 93 10.98 4.47 -4.56
C ASP A 93 11.94 3.94 -3.47
N ARG A 94 11.51 3.94 -2.20
CA ARG A 94 12.32 3.39 -1.09
C ARG A 94 12.54 1.89 -1.20
N VAL A 95 11.52 1.14 -1.61
CA VAL A 95 11.66 -0.32 -1.83
C VAL A 95 12.62 -0.59 -2.98
N ILE A 96 12.55 0.21 -4.06
CA ILE A 96 13.49 0.13 -5.20
C ILE A 96 14.91 0.44 -4.74
N GLU A 97 15.13 1.51 -3.97
CA GLU A 97 16.45 1.86 -3.42
C GLU A 97 17.03 0.69 -2.62
N LEU A 98 16.26 0.14 -1.67
CA LEU A 98 16.72 -0.95 -0.81
C LEU A 98 17.02 -2.25 -1.58
N LEU A 99 16.17 -2.62 -2.55
CA LEU A 99 16.42 -3.78 -3.42
C LEU A 99 17.61 -3.53 -4.35
N SER A 100 17.83 -2.29 -4.82
CA SER A 100 18.98 -1.93 -5.64
C SER A 100 20.28 -2.05 -4.84
N TYR A 101 20.30 -1.59 -3.59
CA TYR A 101 21.45 -1.79 -2.69
C TYR A 101 21.72 -3.28 -2.44
N ALA A 102 20.68 -4.06 -2.17
CA ALA A 102 20.82 -5.49 -1.91
C ALA A 102 21.28 -6.32 -3.13
N THR A 103 21.11 -5.78 -4.34
CA THR A 103 21.51 -6.43 -5.60
C THR A 103 22.83 -5.90 -6.18
N SER A 104 23.27 -4.72 -5.77
CA SER A 104 24.51 -4.07 -6.25
C SER A 104 25.72 -4.41 -5.39
N CYS A 105 25.83 -5.63 -4.87
CA CYS A 105 26.90 -6.04 -3.97
C CYS A 105 28.26 -6.08 -4.70
N ASP A 106 28.89 -4.90 -4.80
CA ASP A 106 30.34 -4.69 -4.74
C ASP A 106 30.62 -4.05 -3.37
N ASP A 107 31.15 -4.86 -2.44
CA ASP A 107 31.93 -4.60 -1.20
C ASP A 107 32.04 -3.19 -0.53
N ASP A 108 31.08 -2.28 -0.67
CA ASP A 108 31.14 -0.96 0.00
C ASP A 108 30.22 -0.90 1.24
N PRO A 109 30.64 -0.26 2.35
CA PRO A 109 29.89 -0.27 3.60
C PRO A 109 28.61 0.55 3.40
N THR A 110 27.51 -0.19 3.23
CA THR A 110 26.14 0.31 3.08
C THR A 110 25.90 1.52 4.00
N PRO A 111 25.74 2.76 3.46
CA PRO A 111 25.38 3.88 4.30
C PRO A 111 24.00 3.63 4.92
N PRO A 112 23.76 4.03 6.17
CA PRO A 112 22.48 3.80 6.81
C PRO A 112 21.39 4.49 5.99
N ILE A 113 20.46 3.70 5.43
CA ILE A 113 19.27 4.25 4.78
C ILE A 113 18.56 5.10 5.85
N PRO A 114 18.43 6.41 5.67
CA PRO A 114 17.79 7.26 6.66
C PRO A 114 16.38 6.74 6.88
N ASN A 115 16.08 6.33 8.11
CA ASN A 115 14.73 5.98 8.54
C ASN A 115 13.89 7.26 8.60
N GLN A 116 13.56 7.82 7.43
CA GLN A 116 12.60 8.91 7.32
C GLN A 116 11.24 8.29 7.59
N GLN A 117 10.79 8.38 8.85
CA GLN A 117 9.43 8.05 9.21
C GLN A 117 8.47 8.71 8.22
N LEU A 118 7.56 7.91 7.64
CA LEU A 118 6.43 8.33 6.79
C LEU A 118 5.39 9.21 7.55
N SER A 119 5.81 9.99 8.54
CA SER A 119 4.93 10.68 9.49
C SER A 119 4.23 11.92 8.90
N GLY A 120 4.66 12.43 7.75
CA GLY A 120 4.08 13.64 7.16
C GLY A 120 2.69 13.46 6.54
N GLY A 121 2.43 12.29 5.94
CA GLY A 121 1.19 12.07 5.17
C GLY A 121 -0.05 11.83 6.04
N SER A 122 0.11 11.23 7.23
CA SER A 122 -1.00 10.95 8.16
C SER A 122 -1.62 12.22 8.75
N LEU A 123 -0.79 13.23 9.06
CA LEU A 123 -1.25 14.53 9.55
C LEU A 123 -2.03 15.29 8.47
N LEU A 124 -1.53 15.29 7.24
CA LEU A 124 -2.21 15.94 6.11
C LEU A 124 -3.53 15.24 5.75
N LEU A 125 -3.57 13.90 5.81
CA LEU A 125 -4.81 13.13 5.66
C LEU A 125 -5.82 13.48 6.74
N ARG A 126 -5.41 13.52 8.02
CA ARG A 126 -6.30 13.92 9.13
C ARG A 126 -6.83 15.34 8.95
N GLN A 127 -5.98 16.27 8.52
CA GLN A 127 -6.39 17.64 8.25
C GLN A 127 -7.42 17.70 7.12
N ARG A 128 -7.15 17.06 5.98
CA ARG A 128 -8.08 17.04 4.83
C ARG A 128 -9.38 16.31 5.14
N THR A 129 -9.33 15.20 5.87
CA THR A 129 -10.53 14.51 6.36
C THR A 129 -11.35 15.42 7.28
N SER A 130 -10.68 16.21 8.14
CA SER A 130 -11.36 17.17 9.00
C SER A 130 -11.99 18.34 8.21
N GLU A 131 -11.35 18.78 7.13
CA GLU A 131 -11.87 19.81 6.22
C GLU A 131 -13.06 19.30 5.40
N LEU A 132 -13.05 18.04 4.95
CA LEU A 132 -14.07 17.47 4.07
C LEU A 132 -15.28 16.87 4.83
N PHE A 133 -15.05 16.32 6.03
CA PHE A 133 -16.05 15.58 6.80
C PHE A 133 -16.33 16.17 8.20
N GLY A 134 -15.65 17.26 8.58
CA GLY A 134 -15.70 17.80 9.95
C GLY A 134 -14.80 17.03 10.92
N ARG A 135 -14.77 17.44 12.21
CA ARG A 135 -13.98 16.76 13.25
C ARG A 135 -14.29 15.27 13.26
N THR A 136 -13.27 14.43 13.16
CA THR A 136 -13.37 12.98 13.31
C THR A 136 -14.19 12.66 14.57
N PRO A 137 -15.29 11.86 14.50
CA PRO A 137 -15.85 11.29 15.71
C PRO A 137 -14.74 10.48 16.41
N GLY A 138 -14.71 10.50 17.73
CA GLY A 138 -13.64 9.91 18.56
C GLY A 138 -13.33 8.44 18.27
N PRO A 139 -12.32 7.86 18.95
CA PRO A 139 -11.71 6.59 18.55
C PRO A 139 -12.76 5.48 18.42
N ALA A 140 -12.71 4.83 17.25
CA ALA A 140 -13.33 3.56 16.89
C ALA A 140 -14.73 3.30 17.47
N LEU A 141 -15.76 3.53 16.66
CA LEU A 141 -16.95 2.68 16.72
C LEU A 141 -16.49 1.24 16.48
N HIS A 142 -16.30 0.53 17.60
CA HIS A 142 -16.16 -0.90 17.69
C HIS A 142 -17.44 -1.51 17.10
N ILE A 143 -17.44 -1.74 15.78
CA ILE A 143 -18.41 -2.62 15.12
C ILE A 143 -18.08 -4.04 15.57
N SER A 144 -18.56 -4.37 16.77
CA SER A 144 -18.79 -5.75 17.18
C SER A 144 -19.75 -6.35 16.16
N TRP A 145 -19.24 -7.26 15.32
CA TRP A 145 -20.08 -8.18 14.59
C TRP A 145 -20.82 -9.02 15.63
N SER A 146 -22.02 -8.56 16.00
CA SER A 146 -22.94 -9.34 16.82
C SER A 146 -23.28 -10.60 16.05
N ARG A 147 -22.69 -11.70 16.50
CA ARG A 147 -22.95 -13.06 16.06
C ARG A 147 -24.42 -13.38 16.37
N TYR A 148 -25.29 -13.19 15.40
CA TYR A 148 -26.66 -13.71 15.43
C TYR A 148 -26.66 -15.16 14.92
N PRO A 149 -26.91 -16.18 15.76
CA PRO A 149 -27.53 -17.40 15.28
C PRO A 149 -29.05 -17.21 15.19
N ALA A 150 -29.59 -17.59 14.04
CA ALA A 150 -31.01 -17.59 13.69
C ALA A 150 -31.87 -18.32 14.74
N LYS A 151 -32.92 -17.66 15.22
CA LYS A 151 -34.00 -18.32 15.99
C LYS A 151 -34.75 -19.27 15.06
N ARG A 152 -34.58 -20.58 15.23
CA ARG A 152 -35.50 -21.58 14.69
C ARG A 152 -36.86 -21.42 15.36
N HIS A 153 -37.90 -21.21 14.56
CA HIS A 153 -39.28 -21.21 15.01
C HIS A 153 -39.63 -22.57 15.62
N GLY A 154 -40.06 -22.54 16.88
CA GLY A 154 -40.64 -23.68 17.59
C GLY A 154 -42.03 -24.00 17.04
N ILE A 155 -42.29 -25.30 16.96
CA ILE A 155 -43.45 -25.95 16.38
C ILE A 155 -44.67 -25.71 17.29
N MET A 156 -45.80 -25.33 16.69
CA MET A 156 -47.12 -25.28 17.32
C MET A 156 -47.52 -26.68 17.79
N ASN A 157 -47.86 -26.84 19.08
CA ASN A 157 -48.71 -27.94 19.51
C ASN A 157 -49.63 -27.47 20.63
N SER A 158 -50.91 -27.31 20.30
CA SER A 158 -51.99 -27.17 21.27
C SER A 158 -53.25 -27.80 20.67
N SER A 159 -53.59 -28.99 21.15
CA SER A 159 -54.95 -29.52 21.12
C SER A 159 -55.12 -30.35 22.39
N VAL A 160 -55.88 -29.74 23.30
CA VAL A 160 -56.44 -30.32 24.53
C VAL A 160 -57.88 -30.68 24.18
N PRO A 161 -58.46 -31.71 24.80
CA PRO A 161 -59.42 -31.42 25.87
C PRO A 161 -59.03 -32.00 27.23
#